data_AF-A2DSB1-F1
#
_entry.id   AF-A2DSB1-F1
#
_cell.length_a   1.000
_cell.length_b   1.000
_cell.length_c   1.000
_cell.angle_alpha   90.00
_cell.angle_beta   90.00
_cell.angle_gamma   90.00
#
_symmetry.space_group_name_H-M   'P 1'
#
loop_
_entity.id
_entity.type
_entity.pdbx_description
1 polymer ?
#
loop_
_entity_poly.entity_id
_entity_poly.type
_entity_poly.pdbx_seq_one_letter_code
_entity_poly.pdbx_strand_id
1 'polypeptide(L)'
;MVVDTKLYEILGVEPTASDRELKKAFMVKARQLHPDKNQDDPNATEKFQELNEAYEVLKDPERRKIYDEYGPEGLREGAGQNADFGDILSHLFGFNTDPNARPKTRNIIKEIPATLEELYNGAEKKITIERHVVCKKCNGTGTKDGKEPPVCETCDGQGQVLGVQTVHGMQMQSVMPCPKCHGHGKIVDEKNKCPECDGEAIVLEEKEFICQIERGMKDGSKIVFRGESDNIPGADPGNVVIYIREESHPVFVRRNDDLLIEKDITLTEAFYGAKFVIDTLDNRKLFVETDPNQTISYSMVKAIDREGMPIQGNSFNRGQLFVQFNIVFPKREALTEEFKQALLKVQPVEKLDINLDDENVYPVTAQDAQVEDFTENRAEHSERRHEAVNSSDEDEDEGFYEEGDEEGQNVGCQPM
;
A
#
# COMPACT_ATOMS: atom_id res chain seq x y z
N MET A 1 16.79 6.85 24.04
CA MET A 1 15.84 6.66 25.16
C MET A 1 14.46 6.69 24.56
N VAL A 2 13.61 5.74 24.94
CA VAL A 2 12.21 5.74 24.48
C VAL A 2 11.47 6.89 25.13
N VAL A 3 10.56 7.53 24.39
CA VAL A 3 9.79 8.69 24.87
C VAL A 3 8.71 8.27 25.89
N ASP A 4 8.19 7.05 25.77
CA ASP A 4 7.16 6.49 26.66
C ASP A 4 7.45 5.01 26.94
N THR A 5 7.24 4.54 28.18
CA THR A 5 7.51 3.16 28.61
C THR A 5 6.25 2.35 28.88
N LYS A 6 5.05 2.93 28.74
CA LYS A 6 3.80 2.35 29.22
C LYS A 6 3.43 1.02 28.54
N LEU A 7 3.66 0.89 27.22
CA LEU A 7 3.40 -0.39 26.53
C LEU A 7 4.35 -1.50 26.98
N TYR A 8 5.60 -1.14 27.27
CA TYR A 8 6.60 -2.08 27.80
C TYR A 8 6.25 -2.50 29.24
N GLU A 9 5.72 -1.59 30.06
CA GLU A 9 5.21 -1.88 31.40
C GLU A 9 3.98 -2.80 31.39
N ILE A 10 3.04 -2.59 30.45
CA ILE A 10 1.86 -3.46 30.25
C ILE A 10 2.29 -4.88 29.88
N LEU A 11 3.34 -5.06 29.08
CA LEU A 11 3.93 -6.37 28.79
C LEU A 11 4.89 -6.87 29.88
N GLY A 12 5.37 -5.99 30.75
CA GLY A 12 6.30 -6.29 31.84
C GLY A 12 7.71 -6.59 31.33
N VAL A 13 8.16 -5.87 30.30
CA VAL A 13 9.47 -6.01 29.67
C VAL A 13 10.20 -4.66 29.65
N GLU A 14 11.51 -4.70 29.43
CA GLU A 14 12.32 -3.49 29.23
C GLU A 14 12.16 -2.93 27.80
N PRO A 15 12.34 -1.62 27.57
CA PRO A 15 12.29 -1.03 26.23
C PRO A 15 13.29 -1.63 25.22
N THR A 16 14.37 -2.24 25.72
CA THR A 16 15.39 -2.95 24.92
C THR A 16 15.02 -4.39 24.60
N ALA A 17 13.81 -4.85 24.94
CA ALA A 17 13.38 -6.23 24.74
C ALA A 17 13.37 -6.63 23.26
N SER A 18 13.87 -7.83 22.98
CA SER A 18 13.81 -8.44 21.65
C SER A 18 12.39 -8.92 21.31
N ASP A 19 12.10 -9.12 20.02
CA ASP A 19 10.79 -9.61 19.55
C ASP A 19 10.41 -10.96 20.19
N ARG A 20 11.42 -11.80 20.46
CA ARG A 20 11.24 -13.08 21.16
C ARG A 20 10.80 -12.87 22.61
N GLU A 21 11.34 -11.87 23.30
CA GLU A 21 10.97 -11.53 24.67
C GLU A 21 9.57 -10.91 24.73
N LEU A 22 9.23 -10.03 23.79
CA LEU A 22 7.88 -9.46 23.66
C LEU A 22 6.81 -10.55 23.49
N LYS A 23 7.03 -11.47 22.54
CA LYS A 23 6.11 -12.59 22.30
C LYS A 23 5.97 -13.51 23.51
N LYS A 24 7.08 -13.79 24.20
CA LYS A 24 7.07 -14.64 25.40
C LYS A 24 6.33 -13.97 26.55
N ALA A 25 6.57 -12.68 26.79
CA ALA A 25 5.91 -11.91 27.83
C ALA A 25 4.40 -11.82 27.59
N PHE A 26 3.99 -11.55 26.34
CA PHE A 26 2.60 -11.57 25.93
C PHE A 26 1.92 -12.91 26.22
N MET A 27 2.51 -14.04 25.81
CA MET A 27 1.93 -15.36 26.05
C MET A 27 1.77 -15.71 27.53
N VAL A 28 2.71 -15.26 28.37
CA VAL A 28 2.63 -15.47 29.82
C VAL A 28 1.52 -14.63 30.43
N LYS A 29 1.46 -13.32 30.12
CA LYS A 29 0.43 -12.42 30.64
C LYS A 29 -0.96 -12.73 30.09
N ALA A 30 -1.08 -13.13 28.83
CA ALA A 30 -2.36 -13.47 28.21
C ALA A 30 -3.00 -14.70 28.87
N ARG A 31 -2.19 -15.68 29.30
CA ARG A 31 -2.68 -16.83 30.07
C ARG A 31 -3.07 -16.47 31.50
N GLN A 32 -2.46 -15.44 32.08
CA GLN A 32 -2.75 -14.96 33.43
C GLN A 32 -3.99 -14.08 33.46
N LEU A 33 -4.18 -13.23 32.44
CA LEU A 33 -5.26 -12.25 32.33
C LEU A 33 -6.45 -12.73 31.48
N HIS A 34 -6.47 -14.00 31.06
CA HIS A 34 -7.54 -14.55 30.24
C HIS A 34 -8.89 -14.40 30.94
N PRO A 35 -9.94 -13.85 30.30
CA PRO A 35 -11.26 -13.63 30.91
C PRO A 35 -11.86 -14.90 31.50
N ASP A 36 -11.73 -16.05 30.82
CA ASP A 36 -12.24 -17.34 31.32
C ASP A 36 -11.62 -17.79 32.64
N LYS A 37 -10.40 -17.34 32.97
CA LYS A 37 -9.70 -17.69 34.22
C LYS A 37 -9.89 -16.63 35.31
N ASN A 38 -10.40 -15.46 34.96
CA ASN A 38 -10.59 -14.31 35.84
C ASN A 38 -12.04 -13.82 35.76
N GLN A 39 -13.01 -14.75 35.84
CA GLN A 39 -14.44 -14.43 35.76
C GLN A 39 -14.93 -13.57 36.94
N ASP A 40 -14.18 -13.56 38.05
CA ASP A 40 -14.48 -12.79 39.26
C ASP A 40 -13.92 -11.35 39.24
N ASP A 41 -13.05 -11.00 38.27
CA ASP A 41 -12.52 -9.64 38.11
C ASP A 41 -13.34 -8.90 37.04
N PRO A 42 -14.14 -7.88 37.41
CA PRO A 42 -14.94 -7.11 36.46
C PRO A 42 -14.09 -6.37 35.41
N ASN A 43 -12.79 -6.19 35.66
CA ASN A 43 -11.86 -5.52 34.76
C ASN A 43 -10.95 -6.50 34.00
N ALA A 44 -11.19 -7.81 34.06
CA ALA A 44 -10.39 -8.82 33.37
C ALA A 44 -10.39 -8.64 31.84
N THR A 45 -11.55 -8.33 31.26
CA THR A 45 -11.71 -8.08 29.83
C THR A 45 -10.92 -6.85 29.39
N GLU A 46 -10.98 -5.77 30.17
CA GLU A 46 -10.27 -4.52 29.89
C GLU A 46 -8.76 -4.75 29.95
N LYS A 47 -8.23 -5.33 31.03
CA LYS A 47 -6.79 -5.66 31.17
C LYS A 47 -6.27 -6.58 30.06
N PHE A 48 -7.11 -7.50 29.57
CA PHE A 48 -6.75 -8.40 28.47
C PHE A 48 -6.71 -7.66 27.13
N GLN A 49 -7.62 -6.70 26.90
CA GLN A 49 -7.61 -5.82 25.73
C GLN A 49 -6.36 -4.94 25.72
N GLU A 50 -6.05 -4.28 26.84
CA GLU A 50 -4.85 -3.45 26.97
C GLU A 50 -3.55 -4.23 26.67
N LEU A 51 -3.48 -5.48 27.11
CA LEU A 51 -2.35 -6.38 26.83
C LEU A 51 -2.22 -6.70 25.33
N ASN A 52 -3.34 -6.96 24.65
CA ASN A 52 -3.36 -7.25 23.21
C ASN A 52 -2.89 -6.04 22.39
N GLU A 53 -3.35 -4.86 22.74
CA GLU A 53 -2.96 -3.61 22.05
C GLU A 53 -1.49 -3.27 22.23
N ALA A 54 -0.99 -3.40 23.46
CA ALA A 54 0.44 -3.18 23.72
C ALA A 54 1.31 -4.12 22.89
N TYR A 55 0.90 -5.38 22.75
CA TYR A 55 1.62 -6.35 21.93
C TYR A 55 1.51 -6.04 20.43
N GLU A 56 0.34 -5.66 19.92
CA GLU A 56 0.15 -5.34 18.50
C GLU A 56 0.96 -4.12 18.04
N VAL A 57 1.15 -3.12 18.91
CA VAL A 57 2.04 -1.99 18.61
C VAL A 57 3.51 -2.41 18.64
N LEU A 58 3.93 -3.13 19.68
CA LEU A 58 5.36 -3.45 19.89
C LEU A 58 5.87 -4.60 19.00
N LYS A 59 4.98 -5.44 18.47
CA LYS A 59 5.31 -6.54 17.55
C LYS A 59 5.73 -6.05 16.17
N ASP A 60 5.21 -4.90 15.72
CA ASP A 60 5.54 -4.33 14.42
C ASP A 60 6.77 -3.41 14.54
N PRO A 61 7.87 -3.67 13.82
CA PRO A 61 9.10 -2.87 13.93
C PRO A 61 8.92 -1.39 13.58
N GLU A 62 8.07 -1.05 12.61
CA GLU A 62 7.83 0.34 12.22
C GLU A 62 6.99 1.06 13.28
N ARG A 63 5.93 0.41 13.77
CA ARG A 63 5.05 0.98 14.80
C ARG A 63 5.77 1.13 16.13
N ARG A 64 6.58 0.14 16.51
CA ARG A 64 7.45 0.21 17.69
C ARG A 64 8.42 1.37 17.59
N LYS A 65 9.06 1.57 16.44
CA LYS A 65 9.97 2.71 16.22
C LYS A 65 9.26 4.05 16.37
N ILE A 66 8.07 4.19 15.78
CA ILE A 66 7.26 5.41 15.90
C ILE A 66 6.88 5.67 17.36
N TYR A 67 6.46 4.65 18.09
CA TYR A 67 6.14 4.75 19.52
C TYR A 67 7.37 5.09 20.37
N ASP A 68 8.52 4.48 20.09
CA ASP A 68 9.76 4.74 20.81
C ASP A 68 10.25 6.20 20.60
N GLU A 69 10.03 6.76 19.41
CA GLU A 69 10.50 8.08 19.00
C GLU A 69 9.53 9.22 19.34
N TYR A 70 8.22 8.97 19.30
CA TYR A 70 7.18 10.02 19.44
C TYR A 70 6.13 9.71 20.51
N GLY A 71 6.21 8.55 21.17
CA GLY A 71 5.20 8.10 22.11
C GLY A 71 3.86 7.77 21.44
N PRO A 72 2.77 7.72 22.21
CA PRO A 72 1.42 7.39 21.72
C PRO A 72 0.91 8.32 20.61
N GLU A 73 1.35 9.59 20.60
CA GLU A 73 0.92 10.57 19.61
C GLU A 73 1.48 10.28 18.21
N GLY A 74 2.66 9.67 18.09
CA GLY A 74 3.21 9.27 16.78
C GLY A 74 2.41 8.16 16.10
N LEU A 75 1.79 7.28 16.89
CA LEU A 75 0.95 6.20 16.37
C LEU A 75 -0.35 6.71 15.77
N ARG A 76 -0.84 7.91 16.15
CA ARG A 76 -2.03 8.55 15.56
C ARG A 76 -1.80 9.04 14.14
N GLU A 77 -0.61 9.55 13.83
CA GLU A 77 -0.31 10.07 12.49
C GLU A 77 0.02 8.96 11.48
N GLY A 78 0.45 7.78 11.95
CA GLY A 78 0.71 6.60 11.13
C GLY A 78 -0.48 5.63 10.98
N ALA A 79 -1.49 5.69 11.85
CA ALA A 79 -2.68 4.85 11.79
C ALA A 79 -3.70 5.36 10.76
N GLY A 80 -3.35 5.27 9.48
CA GLY A 80 -4.33 5.31 8.41
C GLY A 80 -5.33 4.16 8.56
N GLN A 81 -6.63 4.50 8.57
CA GLN A 81 -7.76 3.62 8.25
C GLN A 81 -8.30 2.61 9.29
N ASN A 82 -7.80 2.53 10.52
CA ASN A 82 -8.45 1.72 11.57
C ASN A 82 -9.07 2.59 12.66
N ALA A 83 -10.34 2.94 12.49
CA ALA A 83 -11.13 3.73 13.45
C ALA A 83 -11.22 3.04 14.83
N ASP A 84 -11.27 1.70 14.87
CA ASP A 84 -11.27 0.92 16.11
C ASP A 84 -9.97 1.07 16.93
N PHE A 85 -8.83 1.28 16.28
CA PHE A 85 -7.55 1.38 17.00
C PHE A 85 -7.34 2.77 17.62
N GLY A 86 -7.93 3.81 17.01
CA GLY A 86 -7.81 5.20 17.48
C GLY A 86 -8.59 5.44 18.77
N ASP A 87 -9.81 4.90 18.87
CA ASP A 87 -10.70 5.07 20.02
C ASP A 87 -10.26 4.25 21.24
N ILE A 88 -9.67 3.08 21.02
CA ILE A 88 -9.25 2.20 22.12
C ILE A 88 -7.87 2.61 22.68
N LEU A 89 -6.94 3.07 21.82
CA LEU A 89 -5.67 3.64 22.28
C LEU A 89 -5.88 4.94 23.10
N SER A 90 -6.93 5.71 22.79
CA SER A 90 -7.34 6.85 23.64
C SER A 90 -7.84 6.42 25.02
N HIS A 91 -8.48 5.26 25.14
CA HIS A 91 -8.94 4.71 26.41
C HIS A 91 -7.76 4.24 27.28
N LEU A 92 -6.80 3.51 26.68
CA LEU A 92 -5.59 3.01 27.34
C LEU A 92 -4.68 4.13 27.88
N PHE A 93 -4.58 5.26 27.16
CA PHE A 93 -3.65 6.33 27.52
C PHE A 93 -4.25 7.49 28.31
N GLY A 94 -5.54 7.45 28.65
CA GLY A 94 -6.15 8.43 29.56
C GLY A 94 -5.94 9.88 29.11
N PHE A 95 -5.81 10.11 27.80
CA PHE A 95 -5.79 11.44 27.26
C PHE A 95 -7.16 12.04 27.54
N ASN A 96 -7.18 13.18 28.24
CA ASN A 96 -8.38 13.98 28.45
C ASN A 96 -9.03 14.25 27.08
N THR A 97 -9.93 13.37 26.65
CA THR A 97 -10.99 13.71 25.72
C THR A 97 -11.76 14.76 26.48
N ASP A 98 -11.56 16.04 26.10
CA ASP A 98 -12.42 17.10 26.57
C ASP A 98 -13.86 16.57 26.44
N PRO A 99 -14.62 16.45 27.54
CA PRO A 99 -16.01 16.00 27.48
C PRO A 99 -16.86 16.85 26.52
N ASN A 100 -16.34 18.01 26.09
CA ASN A 100 -16.93 18.91 25.11
C ASN A 100 -16.33 18.79 23.69
N ALA A 101 -15.38 17.89 23.44
CA ALA A 101 -14.85 17.67 22.10
C ALA A 101 -15.96 17.10 21.21
N ARG A 102 -16.37 17.87 20.21
CA ARG A 102 -17.37 17.43 19.25
C ARG A 102 -16.81 16.30 18.39
N PRO A 103 -17.61 15.30 18.03
CA PRO A 103 -17.20 14.28 17.08
C PRO A 103 -16.77 14.93 15.76
N LYS A 104 -15.78 14.37 15.07
CA LYS A 104 -15.35 14.87 13.76
C LYS A 104 -15.94 14.04 12.63
N THR A 105 -16.30 14.67 11.51
CA THR A 105 -16.67 13.95 10.30
C THR A 105 -15.45 13.28 9.67
N ARG A 106 -15.70 12.24 8.85
CA ARG A 106 -14.63 11.50 8.17
C ARG A 106 -13.92 12.41 7.17
N ASN A 107 -12.65 12.12 6.89
CA ASN A 107 -11.92 12.84 5.85
C ASN A 107 -12.40 12.41 4.46
N ILE A 108 -12.52 13.35 3.53
CA ILE A 108 -12.69 13.06 2.10
C ILE A 108 -11.30 12.83 1.50
N ILE A 109 -11.08 11.68 0.89
CA ILE A 109 -9.81 11.34 0.22
C ILE A 109 -10.03 11.35 -1.29
N LYS A 110 -9.18 12.08 -2.01
CA LYS A 110 -9.16 12.13 -3.48
C LYS A 110 -7.76 11.90 -3.99
N GLU A 111 -7.65 11.36 -5.19
CA GLU A 111 -6.38 11.23 -5.89
C GLU A 111 -6.46 12.05 -7.18
N ILE A 112 -5.39 12.79 -7.48
CA ILE A 112 -5.27 13.52 -8.75
C ILE A 112 -4.02 13.04 -9.49
N PRO A 113 -4.14 12.72 -10.79
CA PRO A 113 -2.98 12.40 -11.59
C PRO A 113 -2.12 13.65 -11.77
N ALA A 114 -0.81 13.49 -11.91
CA ALA A 114 0.16 14.53 -12.25
C ALA A 114 1.20 13.98 -13.22
N THR A 115 1.48 14.72 -14.29
CA THR A 115 2.50 14.34 -15.27
C THR A 115 3.90 14.63 -14.70
N LEU A 116 4.93 13.99 -15.26
CA LEU A 116 6.31 14.30 -14.86
C LEU A 116 6.68 15.76 -15.13
N GLU A 117 6.17 16.39 -16.19
CA GLU A 117 6.38 17.81 -16.48
C GLU A 117 5.77 18.71 -15.41
N GLU A 118 4.59 18.38 -14.91
CA GLU A 118 3.94 19.11 -13.83
C GLU A 118 4.73 18.96 -12.52
N LEU A 119 5.20 17.76 -12.21
CA LEU A 119 6.05 17.49 -11.05
C LEU A 119 7.44 18.14 -11.18
N TYR A 120 7.95 18.30 -12.39
CA TYR A 120 9.24 18.94 -12.68
C TYR A 120 9.17 20.46 -12.60
N ASN A 121 8.18 21.06 -13.26
CA ASN A 121 8.06 22.52 -13.40
C ASN A 121 7.26 23.17 -12.27
N GLY A 122 6.48 22.38 -11.54
CA GLY A 122 5.41 22.85 -10.67
C GLY A 122 4.18 23.20 -11.49
N ALA A 123 3.00 22.99 -10.91
CA ALA A 123 1.72 23.24 -11.57
C ALA A 123 0.63 23.58 -10.55
N GLU A 124 -0.45 24.18 -11.05
CA GLU A 124 -1.67 24.39 -10.28
C GLU A 124 -2.78 23.54 -10.88
N LYS A 125 -3.37 22.65 -10.09
CA LYS A 125 -4.53 21.83 -10.50
C LYS A 125 -5.76 22.20 -9.69
N LYS A 126 -6.88 22.32 -10.38
CA LYS A 126 -8.19 22.59 -9.78
C LYS A 126 -8.99 21.31 -9.72
N ILE A 127 -9.58 21.04 -8.57
CA ILE A 127 -10.45 19.88 -8.36
C ILE A 127 -11.72 20.33 -7.66
N THR A 128 -12.86 19.94 -8.21
CA THR A 128 -14.17 20.16 -7.59
C THR A 128 -14.52 18.95 -6.73
N ILE A 129 -14.89 19.21 -5.48
CA ILE A 129 -15.33 18.19 -4.54
C ILE A 129 -16.72 18.57 -4.05
N GLU A 130 -17.62 17.60 -4.14
CA GLU A 130 -18.94 17.65 -3.53
C GLU A 130 -18.84 17.28 -2.05
N ARG A 131 -19.46 18.08 -1.20
CA ARG A 131 -19.52 17.84 0.25
C ARG A 131 -20.85 18.30 0.82
N HIS A 132 -21.26 17.72 1.93
CA HIS A 132 -22.40 18.22 2.68
C HIS A 132 -21.99 19.42 3.52
N VAL A 133 -22.83 20.46 3.52
CA VAL A 133 -22.68 21.59 4.42
C VAL A 133 -24.00 21.86 5.14
N VAL A 134 -23.91 22.44 6.33
CA VAL A 134 -25.08 22.89 7.08
C VAL A 134 -25.90 23.86 6.23
N CYS A 135 -27.19 23.58 6.10
CA CYS A 135 -28.11 24.40 5.33
C CYS A 135 -28.16 25.82 5.90
N LYS A 136 -27.72 26.81 5.11
CA LYS A 136 -27.60 28.21 5.54
C LYS A 136 -28.97 28.85 5.80
N LYS A 137 -30.04 28.35 5.17
CA LYS A 137 -31.40 28.90 5.33
C LYS A 137 -32.09 28.49 6.62
N CYS A 138 -31.87 27.27 7.10
CA CYS A 138 -32.40 26.81 8.39
C CYS A 138 -31.33 26.76 9.49
N ASN A 139 -30.07 27.10 9.20
CA ASN A 139 -28.94 26.98 10.11
C ASN A 139 -28.81 25.59 10.75
N GLY A 140 -29.13 24.55 10.00
CA GLY A 140 -29.04 23.16 10.48
C GLY A 140 -30.20 22.69 11.35
N THR A 141 -31.32 23.43 11.43
CA THR A 141 -32.51 22.95 12.13
C THR A 141 -33.40 22.03 11.29
N GLY A 142 -33.28 22.06 9.97
CA GLY A 142 -34.16 21.33 9.04
C GLY A 142 -35.56 21.95 8.91
N THR A 143 -35.87 23.02 9.64
CA THR A 143 -37.20 23.63 9.69
C THR A 143 -37.27 24.93 8.87
N LYS A 144 -38.45 25.27 8.35
CA LYS A 144 -38.70 26.49 7.58
C LYS A 144 -38.62 27.74 8.45
N ASP A 145 -39.02 27.64 9.71
CA ASP A 145 -39.00 28.73 10.68
C ASP A 145 -37.68 28.85 11.45
N GLY A 146 -36.70 27.97 11.18
CA GLY A 146 -35.38 28.00 11.79
C GLY A 146 -35.38 27.64 13.29
N LYS A 147 -36.49 27.09 13.81
CA LYS A 147 -36.59 26.61 15.19
C LYS A 147 -36.18 25.15 15.30
N GLU A 148 -35.66 24.75 16.46
CA GLU A 148 -35.33 23.35 16.67
C GLU A 148 -36.59 22.47 16.65
N PRO A 149 -36.59 21.38 15.85
CA PRO A 149 -37.68 20.42 15.85
C PRO A 149 -37.74 19.63 17.17
N PRO A 150 -38.93 19.14 17.57
CA PRO A 150 -39.08 18.32 18.77
C PRO A 150 -38.20 17.05 18.70
N VAL A 151 -37.65 16.67 19.84
CA VAL A 151 -36.86 15.45 20.00
C VAL A 151 -37.73 14.23 19.72
N CYS A 152 -37.17 13.24 19.03
CA CYS A 152 -37.88 12.00 18.74
C CYS A 152 -38.07 11.18 20.02
N GLU A 153 -39.32 11.04 20.48
CA GLU A 153 -39.68 10.25 21.67
C GLU A 153 -39.39 8.75 21.54
N THR A 154 -39.13 8.23 20.34
CA THR A 154 -38.88 6.80 20.12
C THR A 154 -37.42 6.41 20.29
N CYS A 155 -36.50 7.35 20.15
CA CYS A 155 -35.07 7.13 20.40
C CYS A 155 -34.49 8.12 21.41
N ASP A 156 -35.33 8.93 22.08
CA ASP A 156 -34.92 10.00 23.00
C ASP A 156 -33.80 10.90 22.45
N GLY A 157 -33.86 11.20 21.15
CA GLY A 157 -32.85 12.03 20.48
C GLY A 157 -31.60 11.31 20.00
N GLN A 158 -31.45 10.01 20.29
CA GLN A 158 -30.26 9.24 19.93
C GLN A 158 -30.20 8.84 18.45
N GLY A 159 -31.33 8.92 17.73
CA GLY A 159 -31.41 8.54 16.31
C GLY A 159 -31.37 7.03 16.03
N GLN A 160 -31.03 6.20 17.02
CA GLN A 160 -30.89 4.75 16.92
C GLN A 160 -31.72 4.02 17.98
N VAL A 161 -32.15 2.79 17.68
CA VAL A 161 -32.91 1.91 18.58
C VAL A 161 -32.37 0.48 18.51
N LEU A 162 -32.48 -0.28 19.60
CA LEU A 162 -32.08 -1.70 19.62
C LEU A 162 -33.15 -2.56 18.93
N GLY A 163 -32.79 -3.13 17.78
CA GLY A 163 -33.59 -4.10 17.05
C GLY A 163 -33.24 -5.53 17.49
N VAL A 164 -34.25 -6.38 17.69
CA VAL A 164 -34.02 -7.81 17.94
C VAL A 164 -34.33 -8.57 16.65
N GLN A 165 -33.33 -9.17 16.03
CA GLN A 165 -33.47 -10.05 14.87
C GLN A 165 -33.20 -11.50 15.25
N THR A 166 -34.20 -12.36 15.05
CA THR A 166 -34.04 -13.80 15.27
C THR A 166 -33.54 -14.45 13.99
N VAL A 167 -32.29 -14.89 13.99
CA VAL A 167 -31.66 -15.63 12.89
C VAL A 167 -31.43 -17.06 13.35
N HIS A 168 -32.01 -18.05 12.67
CA HIS A 168 -31.89 -19.47 13.02
C HIS A 168 -32.24 -19.81 14.49
N GLY A 169 -33.25 -19.15 15.07
CA GLY A 169 -33.67 -19.40 16.45
C GLY A 169 -32.80 -18.74 17.53
N MET A 170 -31.71 -18.05 17.15
CA MET A 170 -30.93 -17.20 18.06
C MET A 170 -31.38 -15.73 17.90
N GLN A 171 -31.77 -15.10 19.01
CA GLN A 171 -32.11 -13.68 19.05
C GLN A 171 -30.82 -12.86 19.10
N MET A 172 -30.48 -12.17 18.02
CA MET A 172 -29.36 -11.24 17.96
C MET A 172 -29.89 -9.82 18.11
N GLN A 173 -29.34 -9.06 19.05
CA GLN A 173 -29.64 -7.64 19.19
C GLN A 173 -28.70 -6.86 18.27
N SER A 174 -29.26 -6.04 17.39
CA SER A 174 -28.52 -5.15 16.49
C SER A 174 -29.01 -3.71 16.65
N VAL A 175 -28.11 -2.74 16.54
CA VAL A 175 -28.47 -1.32 16.54
C VAL A 175 -29.03 -0.97 15.16
N MET A 176 -30.25 -0.44 15.11
CA MET A 176 -30.88 0.00 13.86
C MET A 176 -31.22 1.50 13.92
N PRO A 177 -31.21 2.22 12.78
CA PRO A 177 -31.73 3.58 12.73
C PRO A 177 -33.19 3.63 13.22
N CYS A 178 -33.54 4.64 14.01
CA CYS A 178 -34.88 4.79 14.55
C CYS A 178 -35.91 4.93 13.39
N PRO A 179 -36.97 4.11 13.33
CA PRO A 179 -37.91 4.12 12.21
C PRO A 179 -38.79 5.37 12.15
N LYS A 180 -38.93 6.12 13.25
CA LYS A 180 -39.72 7.37 13.28
C LYS A 180 -38.96 8.60 12.80
N CYS A 181 -37.69 8.72 13.16
CA CYS A 181 -36.87 9.88 12.79
C CYS A 181 -35.78 9.53 11.76
N HIS A 182 -35.77 8.30 11.22
CA HIS A 182 -34.82 7.81 10.22
C HIS A 182 -33.34 8.07 10.55
N GLY A 183 -32.96 8.08 11.83
CA GLY A 183 -31.58 8.40 12.23
C GLY A 183 -31.34 9.83 12.73
N HIS A 184 -32.26 10.78 12.48
CA HIS A 184 -32.03 12.21 12.76
C HIS A 184 -32.17 12.62 14.24
N GLY A 185 -32.76 11.78 15.10
CA GLY A 185 -33.01 12.08 16.52
C GLY A 185 -34.08 13.16 16.78
N LYS A 186 -34.51 13.91 15.76
CA LYS A 186 -35.57 14.91 15.84
C LYS A 186 -36.65 14.66 14.78
N ILE A 187 -37.87 15.13 15.02
CA ILE A 187 -39.01 14.96 14.12
C ILE A 187 -39.36 16.33 13.51
N VAL A 188 -39.13 16.47 12.21
CA VAL A 188 -39.52 17.68 11.45
C VAL A 188 -40.91 17.49 10.87
N ASP A 189 -41.87 18.34 11.26
CA ASP A 189 -43.20 18.33 10.68
C ASP A 189 -43.16 18.60 9.16
N GLU A 190 -43.87 17.82 8.36
CA GLU A 190 -43.90 17.98 6.88
C GLU A 190 -44.22 19.41 6.44
N LYS A 191 -45.16 20.07 7.14
CA LYS A 191 -45.59 21.45 6.85
C LYS A 191 -44.52 22.50 7.18
N ASN A 192 -43.55 22.13 8.01
CA ASN A 192 -42.48 22.99 8.48
C ASN A 192 -41.10 22.54 7.98
N LYS A 193 -41.01 21.64 7.00
CA LYS A 193 -39.74 21.29 6.37
C LYS A 193 -39.10 22.50 5.71
N CYS A 194 -37.80 22.67 5.91
CA CYS A 194 -37.04 23.67 5.20
C CYS A 194 -37.08 23.36 3.69
N PRO A 195 -37.50 24.29 2.82
CA PRO A 195 -37.66 24.01 1.39
C PRO A 195 -36.34 23.87 0.61
N GLU A 196 -35.20 24.13 1.25
CA GLU A 196 -33.87 24.04 0.61
C GLU A 196 -33.18 22.70 0.88
N CYS A 197 -33.32 22.16 2.10
CA CYS A 197 -32.76 20.86 2.49
C CYS A 197 -33.83 19.77 2.69
N ASP A 198 -35.09 20.05 2.40
CA ASP A 198 -36.25 19.16 2.59
C ASP A 198 -36.38 18.49 3.99
N GLY A 199 -35.88 19.17 5.04
CA GLY A 199 -35.87 18.63 6.40
C GLY A 199 -34.54 18.03 6.86
N GLU A 200 -33.59 17.80 5.96
CA GLU A 200 -32.32 17.09 6.24
C GLU A 200 -31.28 17.91 7.01
N ALA A 201 -31.51 19.21 7.19
CA ALA A 201 -30.60 20.18 7.82
C ALA A 201 -29.24 20.40 7.10
N ILE A 202 -28.93 19.64 6.06
CA ILE A 202 -27.72 19.74 5.25
C ILE A 202 -28.04 19.90 3.75
N VAL A 203 -27.12 20.47 2.98
CA VAL A 203 -27.21 20.61 1.52
C VAL A 203 -25.90 20.19 0.87
N LEU A 204 -25.96 19.66 -0.35
CA LEU A 204 -24.77 19.34 -1.14
C LEU A 204 -24.19 20.63 -1.72
N GLU A 205 -22.91 20.90 -1.44
CA GLU A 205 -22.15 22.05 -1.96
C GLU A 205 -20.98 21.53 -2.79
N GLU A 206 -20.85 22.03 -4.02
CA GLU A 206 -19.65 21.86 -4.83
C GLU A 206 -18.64 22.95 -4.48
N LYS A 207 -17.41 22.56 -4.15
CA LYS A 207 -16.32 23.49 -3.86
C LYS A 207 -15.08 23.16 -4.70
N GLU A 208 -14.54 24.17 -5.35
CA GLU A 208 -13.26 24.08 -6.08
C GLU A 208 -12.08 24.24 -5.09
N PHE A 209 -11.16 23.29 -5.13
CA PHE A 209 -9.90 23.29 -4.41
C PHE A 209 -8.74 23.48 -5.38
N ILE A 210 -7.83 24.38 -5.03
CA ILE A 210 -6.63 24.67 -5.81
C ILE A 210 -5.46 23.91 -5.19
N CYS A 211 -5.01 22.88 -5.88
CA CYS A 211 -3.88 22.04 -5.52
C CYS A 211 -2.59 22.60 -6.13
N GLN A 212 -1.69 23.06 -5.26
CA GLN A 212 -0.36 23.51 -5.67
C GLN A 212 0.58 22.30 -5.72
N ILE A 213 1.01 21.94 -6.92
CA ILE A 213 2.01 20.90 -7.16
C ILE A 213 3.38 21.57 -7.13
N GLU A 214 4.16 21.27 -6.09
CA GLU A 214 5.51 21.80 -5.94
C GLU A 214 6.50 21.08 -6.84
N ARG A 215 7.57 21.80 -7.22
CA ARG A 215 8.68 21.23 -7.97
C ARG A 215 9.36 20.12 -7.18
N GLY A 216 9.53 18.96 -7.81
CA GLY A 216 10.14 17.79 -7.20
C GLY A 216 9.21 17.00 -6.29
N MET A 217 7.92 17.35 -6.21
CA MET A 217 6.94 16.60 -5.44
C MET A 217 6.95 15.13 -5.88
N LYS A 218 6.85 14.21 -4.90
CA LYS A 218 6.96 12.77 -5.12
C LYS A 218 5.58 12.16 -5.34
N ASP A 219 5.54 11.01 -6.02
CA ASP A 219 4.33 10.18 -6.05
C ASP A 219 3.82 9.90 -4.63
N GLY A 220 2.51 9.94 -4.44
CA GLY A 220 1.85 9.75 -3.14
C GLY A 220 1.92 10.95 -2.20
N SER A 221 2.48 12.08 -2.61
CA SER A 221 2.47 13.32 -1.80
C SER A 221 1.03 13.76 -1.51
N LYS A 222 0.77 14.26 -0.30
CA LYS A 222 -0.56 14.68 0.14
C LYS A 222 -0.69 16.20 0.30
N ILE A 223 -1.78 16.75 -0.20
CA ILE A 223 -2.22 18.14 0.01
C ILE A 223 -3.46 18.08 0.91
N VAL A 224 -3.42 18.77 2.05
CA VAL A 224 -4.47 18.69 3.08
C VAL A 224 -5.19 20.03 3.23
N PHE A 225 -6.49 20.03 2.97
CA PHE A 225 -7.39 21.16 3.24
C PHE A 225 -8.14 20.88 4.55
N ARG A 226 -7.78 21.62 5.59
CA ARG A 226 -8.25 21.36 6.96
C ARG A 226 -9.68 21.84 7.19
N GLY A 227 -10.52 20.99 7.78
CA GLY A 227 -11.91 21.35 8.10
C GLY A 227 -12.81 21.54 6.87
N GLU A 228 -12.40 20.98 5.74
CA GLU A 228 -13.09 21.18 4.45
C GLU A 228 -13.93 19.97 4.01
N SER A 229 -13.99 18.91 4.84
CA SER A 229 -14.86 17.76 4.62
C SER A 229 -16.34 18.09 4.88
N ASP A 230 -17.19 17.07 4.92
CA ASP A 230 -18.60 17.19 5.28
C ASP A 230 -18.76 17.94 6.60
N ASN A 231 -19.64 18.94 6.59
CA ASN A 231 -20.02 19.73 7.75
C ASN A 231 -21.48 19.43 8.10
N ILE A 232 -21.67 18.68 9.17
CA ILE A 232 -22.98 18.25 9.66
C ILE A 232 -23.26 18.87 11.04
N PRO A 233 -24.53 19.13 11.38
CA PRO A 233 -24.87 19.65 12.71
C PRO A 233 -24.36 18.73 13.84
N GLY A 234 -23.68 19.31 14.82
CA GLY A 234 -23.21 18.58 16.00
C GLY A 234 -21.85 17.90 15.86
N ALA A 235 -21.23 17.94 14.68
CA ALA A 235 -19.88 17.43 14.44
C ALA A 235 -18.98 18.50 13.81
N ASP A 236 -17.69 18.48 14.13
CA ASP A 236 -16.70 19.32 13.49
C ASP A 236 -16.30 18.70 12.13
N PRO A 237 -16.07 19.50 11.08
CA PRO A 237 -15.69 18.95 9.78
C PRO A 237 -14.28 18.33 9.81
N GLY A 238 -14.14 17.16 9.19
CA GLY A 238 -12.87 16.53 8.87
C GLY A 238 -12.12 17.28 7.76
N ASN A 239 -11.06 16.67 7.26
CA ASN A 239 -10.19 17.24 6.22
C ASN A 239 -10.53 16.69 4.83
N VAL A 240 -10.24 17.48 3.80
CA VAL A 240 -10.07 16.96 2.45
C VAL A 240 -8.59 16.68 2.23
N VAL A 241 -8.25 15.45 1.88
CA VAL A 241 -6.88 15.00 1.64
C VAL A 241 -6.75 14.58 0.18
N ILE A 242 -5.85 15.23 -0.53
CA ILE A 242 -5.65 15.01 -1.96
C ILE A 242 -4.26 14.39 -2.16
N TYR A 243 -4.22 13.17 -2.69
CA TYR A 243 -2.98 12.48 -3.05
C TYR A 243 -2.62 12.78 -4.50
N ILE A 244 -1.36 13.12 -4.73
CA ILE A 244 -0.80 13.26 -6.07
C ILE A 244 -0.37 11.87 -6.55
N ARG A 245 -0.80 11.49 -7.74
CA ARG A 245 -0.42 10.24 -8.41
C ARG A 245 0.38 10.53 -9.65
N GLU A 246 1.61 10.05 -9.71
CA GLU A 246 2.46 10.23 -10.88
C GLU A 246 1.96 9.38 -12.06
N GLU A 247 1.78 10.02 -13.22
CA GLU A 247 1.42 9.34 -14.46
C GLU A 247 2.67 8.73 -15.12
N SER A 248 2.49 7.57 -15.77
CA SER A 248 3.53 6.96 -16.58
C SER A 248 3.91 7.85 -17.76
N HIS A 249 5.20 8.17 -17.89
CA HIS A 249 5.69 9.00 -18.98
C HIS A 249 6.29 8.12 -20.11
N PRO A 250 6.06 8.43 -21.40
CA PRO A 250 6.48 7.58 -22.52
C PRO A 250 7.99 7.45 -22.71
N VAL A 251 8.78 8.43 -22.24
CA VAL A 251 10.24 8.48 -22.45
C VAL A 251 11.02 8.34 -21.14
N PHE A 252 10.47 8.83 -20.04
CA PHE A 252 11.20 9.03 -18.80
C PHE A 252 10.61 8.12 -17.74
N VAL A 253 11.47 7.39 -17.06
CA VAL A 253 11.09 6.59 -15.90
C VAL A 253 11.73 7.23 -14.68
N ARG A 254 10.91 7.71 -13.75
CA ARG A 254 11.41 8.33 -12.52
C ARG A 254 11.72 7.27 -11.46
N ARG A 255 12.84 7.46 -10.77
CA ARG A 255 13.19 6.78 -9.53
C ARG A 255 13.70 7.80 -8.53
N ASN A 256 12.90 8.10 -7.52
CA ASN A 256 13.16 9.19 -6.57
C ASN A 256 13.40 10.52 -7.31
N ASP A 257 14.59 11.08 -7.19
CA ASP A 257 14.96 12.35 -7.83
C ASP A 257 15.69 12.14 -9.17
N ASP A 258 15.89 10.88 -9.56
CA ASP A 258 16.59 10.51 -10.80
C ASP A 258 15.62 10.12 -11.90
N LEU A 259 16.06 10.29 -13.14
CA LEU A 259 15.34 9.91 -14.35
C LEU A 259 16.12 8.87 -15.13
N LEU A 260 15.44 7.92 -15.74
CA LEU A 260 16.00 6.95 -16.67
C LEU A 260 15.32 7.13 -18.04
N ILE A 261 16.11 7.09 -19.10
CA ILE A 261 15.64 6.93 -20.46
C ILE A 261 16.32 5.72 -21.11
N GLU A 262 15.62 5.10 -22.04
CA GLU A 262 16.21 4.14 -22.96
C GLU A 262 16.55 4.82 -24.28
N LYS A 263 17.75 4.57 -24.78
CA LYS A 263 18.24 5.15 -26.03
C LYS A 263 18.75 4.06 -26.96
N ASP A 264 18.05 3.92 -28.08
CA ASP A 264 18.50 3.12 -29.20
C ASP A 264 19.63 3.85 -29.94
N ILE A 265 20.75 3.15 -30.10
CA ILE A 265 21.91 3.56 -30.88
C ILE A 265 22.28 2.49 -31.91
N THR A 266 22.83 2.92 -33.03
CA THR A 266 23.34 2.00 -34.05
C THR A 266 24.62 1.32 -33.60
N LEU A 267 24.94 0.17 -34.21
CA LEU A 267 26.21 -0.52 -33.96
C LEU A 267 27.44 0.38 -34.18
N THR A 268 27.40 1.25 -35.18
CA THR A 268 28.50 2.20 -35.45
C THR A 268 28.67 3.22 -34.32
N GLU A 269 27.56 3.77 -33.83
CA GLU A 269 27.57 4.70 -32.68
C GLU A 269 28.01 4.02 -31.40
N ALA A 270 27.67 2.73 -31.23
CA ALA A 270 28.14 1.94 -30.10
C ALA A 270 29.67 1.78 -30.10
N PHE A 271 30.32 1.70 -31.28
CA PHE A 271 31.78 1.59 -31.36
C PHE A 271 32.50 2.94 -31.31
N TYR A 272 31.95 3.97 -31.95
CA TYR A 272 32.66 5.24 -32.23
C TYR A 272 32.03 6.46 -31.56
N GLY A 273 31.16 6.23 -30.58
CA GLY A 273 30.44 7.29 -29.88
C GLY A 273 29.11 7.65 -30.55
N ALA A 274 28.13 7.98 -29.72
CA ALA A 274 26.79 8.38 -30.09
C ALA A 274 26.60 9.88 -29.86
N LYS A 275 25.84 10.52 -30.74
CA LYS A 275 25.45 11.93 -30.63
C LYS A 275 23.95 12.05 -30.79
N PHE A 276 23.26 12.58 -29.79
CA PHE A 276 21.80 12.69 -29.83
C PHE A 276 21.31 13.85 -28.97
N VAL A 277 20.03 14.21 -29.17
CA VAL A 277 19.35 15.24 -28.40
C VAL A 277 18.29 14.60 -27.53
N ILE A 278 18.20 15.03 -26.28
CA ILE A 278 17.13 14.69 -25.35
C ILE A 278 16.29 15.95 -25.13
N ASP A 279 14.98 15.85 -25.36
CA ASP A 279 14.02 16.88 -24.96
C ASP A 279 13.68 16.69 -23.48
N THR A 280 13.96 17.69 -22.65
CA THR A 280 13.77 17.63 -21.19
C THR A 280 12.34 18.02 -20.80
N LEU A 281 11.95 17.68 -19.57
CA LEU A 281 10.64 18.02 -18.99
C LEU A 281 10.39 19.54 -18.85
N ASP A 282 11.43 20.38 -18.94
CA ASP A 282 11.34 21.85 -18.97
C ASP A 282 11.50 22.46 -20.38
N ASN A 283 11.32 21.65 -21.43
CA ASN A 283 11.43 22.04 -22.85
C ASN A 283 12.83 22.52 -23.29
N ARG A 284 13.88 22.20 -22.53
CA ARG A 284 15.27 22.38 -22.99
C ARG A 284 15.66 21.21 -23.88
N LYS A 285 16.73 21.42 -24.65
CA LYS A 285 17.37 20.39 -25.47
C LYS A 285 18.75 20.11 -24.94
N LEU A 286 18.99 18.89 -24.47
CA LEU A 286 20.31 18.43 -24.06
C LEU A 286 20.97 17.72 -25.23
N PHE A 287 22.08 18.28 -25.72
CA PHE A 287 22.93 17.60 -26.69
C PHE A 287 23.92 16.70 -25.94
N VAL A 288 23.82 15.39 -26.16
CA VAL A 288 24.63 14.38 -25.49
C VAL A 288 25.59 13.76 -26.50
N GLU A 289 26.87 13.72 -26.14
CA GLU A 289 27.93 13.06 -26.89
C GLU A 289 28.66 12.08 -25.96
N THR A 290 28.83 10.84 -26.40
CA THR A 290 29.62 9.84 -25.68
C THR A 290 31.06 9.80 -26.19
N ASP A 291 31.99 9.30 -25.37
CA ASP A 291 33.41 9.20 -25.75
C ASP A 291 33.58 8.28 -26.98
N PRO A 292 34.12 8.80 -28.11
CA PRO A 292 34.30 8.01 -29.32
C PRO A 292 35.35 6.91 -29.20
N ASN A 293 36.17 6.91 -28.15
CA ASN A 293 37.17 5.88 -27.88
C ASN A 293 36.66 4.80 -26.92
N GLN A 294 35.44 4.94 -26.40
CA GLN A 294 34.82 3.99 -25.50
C GLN A 294 33.64 3.30 -26.17
N THR A 295 33.73 1.97 -26.28
CA THR A 295 32.63 1.17 -26.78
C THR A 295 31.47 1.13 -25.78
N ILE A 296 30.24 1.28 -26.29
CA ILE A 296 29.01 1.14 -25.54
C ILE A 296 28.47 -0.26 -25.74
N SER A 297 28.27 -1.00 -24.66
CA SER A 297 27.67 -2.34 -24.69
C SER A 297 26.15 -2.27 -24.51
N TYR A 298 25.45 -3.35 -24.89
CA TYR A 298 24.02 -3.48 -24.64
C TYR A 298 23.69 -3.33 -23.16
N SER A 299 22.64 -2.57 -22.84
CA SER A 299 22.23 -2.23 -21.46
C SER A 299 23.28 -1.48 -20.63
N MET A 300 24.35 -0.96 -21.25
CA MET A 300 25.26 -0.05 -20.56
C MET A 300 24.50 1.21 -20.16
N VAL A 301 24.77 1.73 -18.97
CA VAL A 301 24.16 2.96 -18.46
C VAL A 301 25.21 4.04 -18.33
N LYS A 302 24.90 5.25 -18.79
CA LYS A 302 25.69 6.47 -18.52
C LYS A 302 24.83 7.49 -17.79
N ALA A 303 25.42 8.21 -16.85
CA ALA A 303 24.74 9.25 -16.07
C ALA A 303 25.12 10.65 -16.57
N ILE A 304 24.15 11.55 -16.56
CA ILE A 304 24.29 12.97 -16.82
C ILE A 304 23.92 13.71 -15.54
N ASP A 305 24.91 14.37 -14.95
CA ASP A 305 24.74 15.05 -13.67
C ASP A 305 23.78 16.23 -13.75
N ARG A 306 22.91 16.36 -12.74
CA ARG A 306 21.97 17.48 -12.54
C ARG A 306 20.90 17.63 -13.62
N GLU A 307 20.61 16.56 -14.35
CA GLU A 307 19.56 16.54 -15.37
C GLU A 307 18.38 15.61 -15.01
N GLY A 308 18.31 15.13 -13.76
CA GLY A 308 17.15 14.43 -13.19
C GLY A 308 16.05 15.37 -12.69
N MET A 309 15.16 14.86 -11.83
CA MET A 309 14.09 15.65 -11.20
C MET A 309 14.65 16.69 -10.20
N PRO A 310 13.99 17.84 -10.02
CA PRO A 310 14.31 18.76 -8.95
C PRO A 310 14.10 18.13 -7.58
N ILE A 311 14.97 18.46 -6.62
CA ILE A 311 14.82 17.99 -5.25
C ILE A 311 13.78 18.87 -4.53
N GLN A 312 12.76 18.24 -3.94
CA GLN A 312 11.72 18.96 -3.20
C GLN A 312 12.33 19.80 -2.07
N GLY A 313 11.90 21.06 -1.94
CA GLY A 313 12.44 22.01 -0.96
C GLY A 313 13.80 22.62 -1.32
N ASN A 314 14.52 22.05 -2.29
CA ASN A 314 15.77 22.61 -2.82
C ASN A 314 15.83 22.50 -4.34
N SER A 315 14.97 23.27 -5.01
CA SER A 315 14.79 23.20 -6.47
C SER A 315 16.00 23.66 -7.29
N PHE A 316 17.05 24.20 -6.67
CA PHE A 316 18.31 24.52 -7.35
C PHE A 316 19.15 23.27 -7.61
N ASN A 317 18.92 22.20 -6.86
CA ASN A 317 19.54 20.91 -7.06
C ASN A 317 18.58 19.97 -7.79
N ARG A 318 19.17 19.11 -8.60
CA ARG A 318 18.49 18.10 -9.39
C ARG A 318 19.22 16.77 -9.24
N GLY A 319 18.50 15.67 -9.36
CA GLY A 319 19.08 14.34 -9.48
C GLY A 319 19.80 14.15 -10.81
N GLN A 320 20.07 12.91 -11.16
CA GLN A 320 20.79 12.52 -12.36
C GLN A 320 19.83 12.00 -13.43
N LEU A 321 20.23 12.17 -14.69
CA LEU A 321 19.59 11.53 -15.83
C LEU A 321 20.45 10.35 -16.28
N PHE A 322 19.91 9.15 -16.15
CA PHE A 322 20.52 7.91 -16.62
C PHE A 322 20.03 7.61 -18.04
N VAL A 323 20.97 7.26 -18.91
CA VAL A 323 20.70 6.81 -20.28
C VAL A 323 21.15 5.35 -20.38
N GLN A 324 20.19 4.44 -20.53
CA GLN A 324 20.45 3.05 -20.85
C GLN A 324 20.48 2.88 -22.36
N PHE A 325 21.54 2.26 -22.87
CA PHE A 325 21.73 2.10 -24.31
C PHE A 325 21.28 0.73 -24.81
N ASN A 326 20.43 0.75 -25.83
CA ASN A 326 20.05 -0.41 -26.62
C ASN A 326 20.78 -0.34 -27.96
N ILE A 327 21.29 -1.48 -28.44
CA ILE A 327 22.05 -1.54 -29.69
C ILE A 327 21.15 -2.10 -30.79
N VAL A 328 20.84 -1.26 -31.77
CA VAL A 328 20.13 -1.66 -32.98
C VAL A 328 21.14 -2.17 -34.00
N PHE A 329 21.09 -3.48 -34.24
CA PHE A 329 21.91 -4.12 -35.26
C PHE A 329 21.40 -3.78 -36.67
N PRO A 330 22.32 -3.66 -37.65
CA PRO A 330 21.93 -3.50 -39.05
C PRO A 330 21.09 -4.70 -39.52
N LYS A 331 20.11 -4.42 -40.38
CA LYS A 331 19.27 -5.48 -40.97
C LYS A 331 20.09 -6.43 -41.83
N ARG A 332 19.59 -7.66 -42.02
CA ARG A 332 20.31 -8.75 -42.70
C ARG A 332 20.78 -8.38 -44.11
N GLU A 333 20.03 -7.53 -44.81
CA GLU A 333 20.32 -7.09 -46.18
C GLU A 333 21.54 -6.16 -46.26
N ALA A 334 21.90 -5.49 -45.17
CA ALA A 334 23.08 -4.63 -45.10
C ALA A 334 24.38 -5.39 -44.79
N LEU A 335 24.29 -6.69 -44.47
CA LEU A 335 25.44 -7.53 -44.11
C LEU A 335 26.06 -8.16 -45.37
N THR A 336 26.89 -7.37 -46.07
CA THR A 336 27.59 -7.81 -47.29
C THR A 336 28.76 -8.76 -46.98
N GLU A 337 29.29 -9.45 -48.00
CA GLU A 337 30.46 -10.32 -47.80
C GLU A 337 31.71 -9.51 -47.41
N GLU A 338 31.84 -8.26 -47.89
CA GLU A 338 32.91 -7.35 -47.46
C GLU A 338 32.80 -7.02 -45.98
N PHE A 339 31.59 -6.73 -45.48
CA PHE A 339 31.34 -6.49 -44.07
C PHE A 339 31.70 -7.71 -43.22
N LYS A 340 31.28 -8.91 -43.65
CA LYS A 340 31.61 -10.17 -42.97
C LYS A 340 33.12 -10.40 -42.89
N GLN A 341 33.84 -10.18 -43.99
CA GLN A 341 35.31 -10.30 -43.99
C GLN A 341 35.99 -9.27 -43.08
N ALA A 342 35.48 -8.04 -43.02
CA ALA A 342 35.99 -7.01 -42.11
C ALA A 342 35.75 -7.40 -40.65
N LEU A 343 34.54 -7.88 -40.32
CA LEU A 343 34.20 -8.31 -38.96
C LEU A 343 35.06 -9.48 -38.49
N LEU A 344 35.26 -10.50 -39.34
CA LEU A 344 36.11 -11.66 -39.01
C LEU A 344 37.58 -11.31 -38.75
N LYS A 345 38.09 -10.18 -39.27
CA LYS A 345 39.44 -9.70 -38.97
C LYS A 345 39.56 -9.11 -37.56
N VAL A 346 38.49 -8.49 -37.07
CA VAL A 346 38.47 -7.82 -35.75
C VAL A 346 38.02 -8.79 -34.67
N GLN A 347 36.98 -9.59 -34.96
CA GLN A 347 36.39 -10.57 -34.07
C GLN A 347 36.29 -11.92 -34.79
N PRO A 348 37.35 -12.74 -34.75
CA PRO A 348 37.33 -14.06 -35.34
C PRO A 348 36.34 -14.95 -34.59
N VAL A 349 35.62 -15.80 -35.33
CA VAL A 349 34.79 -16.84 -34.72
C VAL A 349 35.72 -17.87 -34.09
N GLU A 350 35.63 -18.03 -32.77
CA GLU A 350 36.34 -19.10 -32.07
C GLU A 350 35.87 -20.45 -32.59
N LYS A 351 36.81 -21.29 -33.02
CA LYS A 351 36.49 -22.65 -33.40
C LYS A 351 36.28 -23.46 -32.13
N LEU A 352 35.06 -23.97 -31.96
CA LEU A 352 34.75 -24.93 -30.92
C LEU A 352 35.50 -26.24 -31.22
N ASP A 353 36.34 -26.69 -30.29
CA ASP A 353 37.04 -27.97 -30.35
C ASP A 353 36.14 -29.05 -29.72
N ILE A 354 35.09 -29.44 -30.46
CA ILE A 354 34.12 -30.45 -30.02
C ILE A 354 34.15 -31.59 -31.02
N ASN A 355 34.34 -32.82 -30.52
CA ASN A 355 34.20 -34.02 -31.32
C ASN A 355 32.72 -34.34 -31.55
N LEU A 356 32.20 -34.07 -32.74
CA LEU A 356 30.81 -34.37 -33.12
C LEU A 356 30.52 -35.88 -33.21
N ASP A 357 31.55 -36.72 -33.26
CA ASP A 357 31.41 -38.18 -33.28
C ASP A 357 31.36 -38.80 -31.87
N ASP A 358 31.47 -37.99 -30.81
CA ASP A 358 31.31 -38.46 -29.42
C ASP A 358 29.83 -38.84 -29.17
N GLU A 359 29.60 -40.01 -28.59
CA GLU A 359 28.25 -40.53 -28.29
C GLU A 359 27.42 -39.62 -27.36
N ASN A 360 28.07 -38.67 -26.66
CA ASN A 360 27.41 -37.71 -25.79
C ASN A 360 27.20 -36.33 -26.44
N VAL A 361 27.54 -36.16 -27.71
CA VAL A 361 27.38 -34.91 -28.46
C VAL A 361 26.30 -35.06 -29.52
N TYR A 362 25.20 -34.33 -29.34
CA TYR A 362 24.06 -34.36 -30.26
C TYR A 362 23.86 -32.98 -30.90
N PRO A 363 23.95 -32.85 -32.24
CA PRO A 363 23.69 -31.58 -32.91
C PRO A 363 22.20 -31.24 -32.80
N VAL A 364 21.90 -30.06 -32.26
CA VAL A 364 20.55 -29.52 -32.17
C VAL A 364 20.49 -28.17 -32.85
N THR A 365 19.36 -27.88 -33.50
CA THR A 365 19.10 -26.58 -34.12
C THR A 365 18.21 -25.78 -33.18
N ALA A 366 18.67 -24.60 -32.78
CA ALA A 366 17.85 -23.67 -32.01
C ALA A 366 16.68 -23.17 -32.87
N GLN A 367 15.52 -23.00 -32.23
CA GLN A 367 14.33 -22.39 -32.83
C GLN A 367 14.07 -21.04 -32.15
N ASP A 368 13.38 -20.15 -32.85
CA ASP A 368 12.97 -18.88 -32.28
C ASP A 368 11.98 -19.14 -31.13
N ALA A 369 12.19 -18.45 -30.02
CA ALA A 369 11.32 -18.49 -28.84
C ALA A 369 11.31 -17.11 -28.19
N GLN A 370 10.23 -16.81 -27.47
CA GLN A 370 10.11 -15.62 -26.62
C GLN A 370 10.41 -15.98 -25.16
N VAL A 371 10.72 -14.99 -24.32
CA VAL A 371 11.00 -15.24 -22.89
C VAL A 371 9.72 -15.72 -22.17
N GLU A 372 8.57 -15.27 -22.65
CA GLU A 372 7.23 -15.65 -22.18
C GLU A 372 7.00 -17.16 -22.32
N ASP A 373 7.41 -17.77 -23.44
CA ASP A 373 7.30 -19.21 -23.70
C ASP A 373 8.02 -20.04 -22.61
N PHE A 374 9.12 -19.51 -22.06
CA PHE A 374 9.83 -20.15 -20.95
C PHE A 374 9.07 -20.04 -19.63
N THR A 375 8.41 -18.90 -19.37
CA THR A 375 7.68 -18.66 -18.13
C THR A 375 6.35 -19.44 -18.06
N GLU A 376 5.64 -19.57 -19.17
CA GLU A 376 4.33 -20.25 -19.24
C GLU A 376 4.46 -21.78 -19.18
N ASN A 377 5.54 -22.34 -19.73
CA ASN A 377 5.81 -23.78 -19.70
C ASN A 377 5.93 -24.38 -18.28
N ARG A 378 6.13 -23.55 -17.25
CA ARG A 378 6.22 -24.00 -15.86
C ARG A 378 4.85 -24.13 -15.18
N ALA A 379 3.82 -23.45 -15.68
CA ALA A 379 2.48 -23.48 -15.10
C ALA A 379 1.77 -24.82 -15.37
N GLU A 380 1.92 -25.40 -16.56
CA GLU A 380 1.23 -26.64 -16.93
C GLU A 380 1.75 -27.90 -16.19
N HIS A 381 3.01 -27.89 -15.75
CA HIS A 381 3.60 -29.04 -15.06
C HIS A 381 3.24 -29.12 -13.55
N SER A 382 2.73 -28.03 -12.99
CA SER A 382 2.26 -27.94 -11.59
C SER A 382 0.86 -28.53 -11.42
N GLU A 383 -0.04 -28.32 -12.38
CA GLU A 383 -1.44 -28.73 -12.25
C GLU A 383 -1.64 -30.25 -12.41
N ARG A 384 -0.80 -30.92 -13.20
CA ARG A 384 -0.90 -32.38 -13.40
C ARG A 384 -0.44 -33.23 -12.21
N ARG A 385 0.16 -32.63 -11.17
CA ARG A 385 0.62 -33.36 -9.98
C ARG A 385 -0.44 -33.49 -8.88
N HIS A 386 -1.52 -32.71 -8.94
CA HIS A 386 -2.59 -32.76 -7.95
C HIS A 386 -3.77 -33.68 -8.30
N GLU A 387 -3.92 -34.12 -9.55
CA GLU A 387 -5.02 -35.00 -9.96
C GLU A 387 -4.71 -36.51 -9.80
N ALA A 388 -3.45 -36.89 -9.51
CA ALA A 388 -3.04 -38.29 -9.44
C ALA A 388 -3.11 -38.93 -8.04
N VAL A 389 -3.64 -38.24 -7.02
CA VAL A 389 -3.70 -38.76 -5.62
C VAL A 389 -5.15 -39.08 -5.17
N ASN A 390 -6.16 -38.90 -6.02
CA ASN A 390 -7.56 -39.20 -5.68
C ASN A 390 -8.21 -40.29 -6.55
N SER A 391 -7.41 -41.22 -7.06
CA SER A 391 -7.94 -42.40 -7.73
C SER A 391 -7.03 -43.58 -7.39
N SER A 392 -7.40 -44.33 -6.36
CA SER A 392 -7.35 -45.80 -6.23
C SER A 392 -7.39 -46.18 -4.74
N ASP A 393 -8.14 -47.24 -4.45
CA ASP A 393 -8.11 -48.05 -3.23
C ASP A 393 -9.08 -47.66 -2.09
N GLU A 394 -10.37 -47.63 -2.43
CA GLU A 394 -11.36 -48.31 -1.58
C GLU A 394 -11.37 -49.78 -2.02
N ASP A 395 -10.83 -50.69 -1.21
CA ASP A 395 -11.29 -52.08 -1.07
C ASP A 395 -10.57 -52.73 0.13
N GLU A 396 -11.37 -53.01 1.16
CA GLU A 396 -11.38 -54.15 2.10
C GLU A 396 -10.08 -54.98 2.26
N ASP A 397 -9.57 -55.17 3.49
CA ASP A 397 -9.94 -56.37 4.27
C ASP A 397 -9.25 -56.44 5.66
N GLU A 398 -9.89 -57.19 6.54
CA GLU A 398 -9.73 -57.31 7.98
C GLU A 398 -8.41 -57.95 8.48
N GLY A 399 -8.06 -57.58 9.72
CA GLY A 399 -6.91 -58.10 10.45
C GLY A 399 -7.06 -59.54 10.96
N PHE A 400 -5.95 -60.28 10.97
CA PHE A 400 -5.81 -61.51 11.75
C PHE A 400 -4.36 -61.68 12.23
N TYR A 401 -4.23 -62.20 13.45
CA TYR A 401 -3.06 -62.15 14.35
C TYR A 401 -1.88 -63.03 13.92
N GLU A 402 -0.66 -62.58 14.25
CA GLU A 402 0.57 -63.37 14.27
C GLU A 402 0.56 -64.40 15.42
N GLU A 403 1.18 -65.56 15.19
CA GLU A 403 1.76 -66.38 16.25
C GLU A 403 3.06 -67.04 15.75
N GLY A 404 4.11 -66.95 16.58
CA GLY A 404 5.17 -67.96 16.68
C GLY A 404 6.55 -67.58 16.17
N ASP A 405 7.39 -67.11 17.10
CA ASP A 405 8.69 -67.70 17.51
C ASP A 405 9.72 -68.05 16.39
N GLU A 406 11.02 -67.79 16.47
CA GLU A 406 11.95 -67.73 17.60
C GLU A 406 13.34 -67.32 17.04
N GLU A 407 14.19 -66.80 17.94
CA GLU A 407 15.67 -66.80 17.88
C GLU A 407 16.43 -65.99 16.81
N GLY A 408 17.33 -65.10 17.28
CA GLY A 408 18.55 -64.78 16.55
C GLY A 408 19.13 -63.39 16.79
N GLN A 409 19.96 -63.27 17.82
CA GLN A 409 20.89 -62.15 18.08
C GLN A 409 21.62 -61.65 16.80
N ASN A 410 21.74 -60.32 16.60
CA ASN A 410 23.00 -59.61 16.89
C ASN A 410 22.97 -58.10 16.60
N VAL A 411 23.50 -57.38 17.58
CA VAL A 411 24.20 -56.08 17.61
C VAL A 411 24.01 -55.05 16.50
N GLY A 412 23.61 -53.84 16.92
CA GLY A 412 23.69 -52.63 16.12
C GLY A 412 25.04 -51.91 16.16
N CYS A 413 25.11 -50.86 15.35
CA CYS A 413 25.92 -49.66 15.54
C CYS A 413 25.26 -48.50 14.77
N GLN A 414 24.78 -47.50 15.50
CA GLN A 414 24.73 -46.09 15.08
C GLN A 414 26.15 -45.48 15.23
N PRO A 415 26.42 -44.21 14.87
CA PRO A 415 25.88 -43.34 13.82
C PRO A 415 27.01 -42.62 13.02
N MET A 416 26.68 -42.00 11.88
CA MET A 416 27.11 -40.64 11.50
C MET A 416 26.06 -40.02 10.60
#